data_AF-A0A1G4XSY0-F1
#
_entry.id   AF-A0A1G4XSY0-F1
#
_cell.length_a   1.000
_cell.length_b   1.000
_cell.length_c   1.000
_cell.angle_alpha   90.00
_cell.angle_beta   90.00
_cell.angle_gamma   90.00
#
_symmetry.space_group_name_H-M   'P 1'
#
loop_
_entity.id
_entity.type
_entity.pdbx_description
1 polymer ?
#
loop_
_entity_poly.entity_id
_entity_poly.type
_entity_poly.pdbx_seq_one_letter_code
_entity_poly.pdbx_strand_id
1 'polypeptide(L)'
;MTFIRPWKSIHENPIDDPLPPLVVLTGPNGAGKSQVLDAIEAGCLQVDGVPMMGTLGQVRVFRLSELMAQVEAPQSIGAFRERWAQVAQHIRNIVQGNQNAYPQNPGGLDQLIIDNIRANRMLSEGALSDLVSYLDKPLSEYSLNEIRDALPLQHAEVDPFRLSVSEVFATYFLRRDNNSYQRYKEAQGLDAAPYLSDDDFTHKYGPPPWLVLNEALLAIGLDYEFSAPVEIPESLPYSPVLRRRGEDLELQVENLSTGERTLLAIALSLYTGSSRASSYLQLPRILLLDEADASLHPSMVVGLINVLQDVFVATHGVHVIMTSHSPSTVAIAPEESLFQMRRGVGRRMRKVTKDQAIAALAVGIPTLSVRVEDRRTVVVEEQDDVQVYEHIYRLVRGEMTGPRSLQFVSSGSGSAEHPENSGSSFEVRRLVRELRGAGNDTIFGIIDRDAASSGDAAILVSEERYSIENYALDPLLVGALLLMQNFATAQELGLPVGTRHFALGVEHSSSMVAAIAQKLNIDEGARTSVTYRGGFSVPIPDGFLSLRGHDLQNLYVDRYPMLRRYRKLMQTVLEMAARDVPQFIPGAVVALLDRLTREEVG
;
A
#
# COMPACT_ATOMS: atom_id res chain seq x y z
N MET A 1 2.64 -26.51 -3.81
CA MET A 1 1.34 -26.69 -3.14
C MET A 1 0.53 -27.71 -3.92
N THR A 2 -0.25 -28.53 -3.20
CA THR A 2 -1.01 -29.64 -3.73
C THR A 2 -2.52 -29.44 -3.49
N PHE A 3 -3.33 -29.63 -4.52
CA PHE A 3 -4.79 -29.59 -4.41
C PHE A 3 -5.32 -30.89 -3.80
N ILE A 4 -6.11 -30.78 -2.74
CA ILE A 4 -6.67 -31.95 -2.03
C ILE A 4 -8.14 -32.15 -2.40
N ARG A 5 -8.96 -31.10 -2.27
CA ARG A 5 -10.39 -31.16 -2.58
C ARG A 5 -10.96 -29.76 -2.89
N PRO A 6 -12.13 -29.68 -3.56
CA PRO A 6 -12.76 -28.40 -3.85
C PRO A 6 -13.09 -27.58 -2.60
N TRP A 7 -12.91 -26.26 -2.67
CA TRP A 7 -13.29 -25.31 -1.62
C TRP A 7 -13.79 -23.99 -2.22
N LYS A 8 -15.04 -23.61 -1.91
CA LYS A 8 -15.70 -22.41 -2.46
C LYS A 8 -15.52 -22.34 -3.99
N SER A 9 -14.84 -21.32 -4.54
CA SER A 9 -14.60 -21.15 -5.98
C SER A 9 -13.35 -21.88 -6.52
N ILE A 10 -12.63 -22.62 -5.68
CA ILE A 10 -11.43 -23.39 -6.04
C ILE A 10 -11.86 -24.84 -6.27
N HIS A 11 -12.09 -25.22 -7.52
CA HIS A 11 -12.55 -26.57 -7.90
C HIS A 11 -11.42 -27.50 -8.39
N GLU A 12 -10.26 -26.94 -8.68
CA GLU A 12 -9.07 -27.64 -9.16
C GLU A 12 -7.82 -26.88 -8.71
N ASN A 13 -6.62 -27.41 -9.00
CA ASN A 13 -5.36 -26.79 -8.57
C ASN A 13 -5.23 -25.36 -9.14
N PRO A 14 -5.23 -24.31 -8.29
CA PRO A 14 -5.20 -22.95 -8.80
C PRO A 14 -3.82 -22.50 -9.27
N ILE A 15 -2.77 -23.30 -9.11
CA ILE A 15 -1.37 -22.86 -9.22
C ILE A 15 -0.73 -23.34 -10.53
N ASP A 16 -0.08 -22.43 -11.26
CA ASP A 16 0.73 -22.73 -12.45
C ASP A 16 2.23 -22.94 -12.14
N ASP A 17 2.77 -22.24 -11.14
CA ASP A 17 4.21 -22.13 -10.87
C ASP A 17 4.59 -22.57 -9.44
N PRO A 18 5.85 -23.01 -9.19
CA PRO A 18 6.32 -23.25 -7.83
C PRO A 18 6.29 -21.96 -6.99
N LEU A 19 5.85 -22.08 -5.74
CA LEU A 19 5.72 -20.94 -4.84
C LEU A 19 6.98 -20.76 -3.99
N PRO A 20 7.56 -19.55 -3.93
CA PRO A 20 8.62 -19.23 -2.97
C PRO A 20 8.09 -19.20 -1.53
N PRO A 21 8.98 -19.15 -0.52
CA PRO A 21 8.57 -19.05 0.88
C PRO A 21 7.76 -17.80 1.24
N LEU A 22 7.97 -16.67 0.53
CA LEU A 22 7.13 -15.47 0.63
C LEU A 22 6.31 -15.30 -0.64
N VAL A 23 4.98 -15.26 -0.51
CA VAL A 23 4.06 -15.02 -1.64
C VAL A 23 3.21 -13.79 -1.34
N VAL A 24 3.24 -12.81 -2.24
CA VAL A 24 2.32 -11.67 -2.26
C VAL A 24 1.35 -11.85 -3.42
N LEU A 25 0.11 -12.23 -3.09
CA LEU A 25 -0.96 -12.54 -4.01
C LEU A 25 -1.83 -11.30 -4.27
N THR A 26 -1.80 -10.81 -5.49
CA THR A 26 -2.62 -9.68 -5.94
C THR A 26 -3.64 -10.10 -7.01
N GLY A 27 -4.54 -9.19 -7.40
CA GLY A 27 -5.52 -9.43 -8.46
C GLY A 27 -6.88 -8.77 -8.20
N PRO A 28 -7.76 -8.75 -9.22
CA PRO A 28 -9.02 -8.00 -9.18
C PRO A 28 -9.96 -8.45 -8.05
N ASN A 29 -10.87 -7.57 -7.64
CA ASN A 29 -11.90 -7.88 -6.65
C ASN A 29 -12.71 -9.10 -7.10
N GLY A 30 -13.00 -10.01 -6.16
CA GLY A 30 -13.74 -11.25 -6.45
C GLY A 30 -12.92 -12.34 -7.17
N ALA A 31 -11.61 -12.17 -7.36
CA ALA A 31 -10.76 -13.23 -7.95
C ALA A 31 -10.50 -14.42 -7.00
N GLY A 32 -11.00 -14.41 -5.77
CA GLY A 32 -10.88 -15.55 -4.85
C GLY A 32 -9.56 -15.63 -4.07
N LYS A 33 -8.82 -14.52 -3.92
CA LYS A 33 -7.56 -14.45 -3.15
C LYS A 33 -7.72 -14.92 -1.71
N SER A 34 -8.65 -14.34 -0.96
CA SER A 34 -8.97 -14.77 0.41
C SER A 34 -9.45 -16.22 0.46
N GLN A 35 -10.11 -16.72 -0.59
CA GLN A 35 -10.55 -18.12 -0.66
C GLN A 35 -9.37 -19.10 -0.80
N VAL A 36 -8.23 -18.66 -1.35
CA VAL A 36 -6.99 -19.46 -1.36
C VAL A 36 -6.48 -19.62 0.06
N LEU A 37 -6.42 -18.53 0.84
CA LEU A 37 -6.01 -18.58 2.25
C LEU A 37 -6.95 -19.48 3.06
N ASP A 38 -8.27 -19.29 2.92
CA ASP A 38 -9.29 -20.12 3.58
C ASP A 38 -9.14 -21.61 3.18
N ALA A 39 -8.79 -21.91 1.94
CA ALA A 39 -8.62 -23.28 1.47
C ALA A 39 -7.37 -23.94 2.07
N ILE A 40 -6.30 -23.18 2.30
CA ILE A 40 -5.09 -23.67 2.99
C ILE A 40 -5.41 -23.92 4.47
N GLU A 41 -6.08 -22.97 5.13
CA GLU A 41 -6.53 -23.11 6.52
C GLU A 41 -7.43 -24.34 6.71
N ALA A 42 -8.38 -24.56 5.80
CA ALA A 42 -9.29 -25.70 5.83
C ALA A 42 -8.66 -27.04 5.38
N GLY A 43 -7.36 -27.06 5.05
CA GLY A 43 -6.64 -28.24 4.56
C GLY A 43 -7.11 -28.74 3.19
N CYS A 44 -7.78 -27.89 2.40
CA CYS A 44 -8.21 -28.18 1.03
C CYS A 44 -7.11 -27.91 -0.01
N LEU A 45 -6.16 -27.04 0.34
CA LEU A 45 -4.88 -26.85 -0.33
C LEU A 45 -3.74 -27.16 0.65
N GLN A 46 -2.79 -27.99 0.25
CA GLN A 46 -1.63 -28.35 1.07
C GLN A 46 -0.39 -27.60 0.58
N VAL A 47 0.40 -27.02 1.49
CA VAL A 47 1.73 -26.49 1.17
C VAL A 47 2.74 -27.64 1.26
N ASP A 48 3.51 -27.84 0.20
CA ASP A 48 4.46 -28.96 0.12
C ASP A 48 5.55 -28.77 1.17
N GLY A 49 5.96 -29.85 1.84
CA GLY A 49 6.91 -29.78 2.96
C GLY A 49 6.28 -29.45 4.33
N VAL A 50 4.97 -29.14 4.37
CA VAL A 50 4.21 -28.95 5.61
C VAL A 50 3.24 -30.13 5.81
N PRO A 51 3.36 -30.90 6.91
CA PRO A 51 2.49 -32.06 7.18
C PRO A 51 1.00 -31.66 7.25
N MET A 52 0.13 -32.47 6.63
CA MET A 52 -1.32 -32.37 6.83
C MET A 52 -1.69 -33.05 8.14
N MET A 53 -2.34 -32.29 9.04
CA MET A 53 -2.90 -32.66 10.35
C MET A 53 -1.97 -32.61 11.56
N GLY A 54 -2.49 -31.96 12.61
CA GLY A 54 -2.43 -32.58 13.93
C GLY A 54 -2.29 -31.70 15.17
N THR A 55 -2.18 -30.38 15.11
CA THR A 55 -2.14 -29.56 16.34
C THR A 55 -2.37 -28.08 16.05
N LEU A 56 -2.93 -27.37 17.04
CA LEU A 56 -2.86 -25.91 17.15
C LEU A 56 -1.43 -25.46 16.81
N GLY A 57 -1.26 -24.56 15.83
CA GLY A 57 0.01 -23.85 15.63
C GLY A 57 0.61 -23.93 14.23
N GLN A 58 0.37 -24.97 13.42
CA GLN A 58 1.13 -25.14 12.17
C GLN A 58 0.74 -24.18 11.03
N VAL A 59 -0.55 -23.85 10.92
CA VAL A 59 -1.08 -22.87 9.97
C VAL A 59 -1.81 -21.80 10.77
N ARG A 60 -1.51 -20.53 10.47
CA ARG A 60 -2.15 -19.38 11.10
C ARG A 60 -2.63 -18.41 10.04
N VAL A 61 -3.89 -18.03 10.14
CA VAL A 61 -4.50 -16.96 9.34
C VAL A 61 -4.64 -15.73 10.22
N PHE A 62 -4.23 -14.59 9.69
CA PHE A 62 -4.54 -13.27 10.22
C PHE A 62 -5.32 -12.47 9.21
N ARG A 63 -6.51 -12.08 9.62
CA ARG A 63 -7.29 -11.03 8.95
C ARG A 63 -7.07 -9.71 9.67
N LEU A 64 -7.16 -8.59 8.97
CA LEU A 64 -7.04 -7.24 9.56
C LEU A 64 -7.96 -7.08 10.81
N SER A 65 -9.18 -7.61 10.75
CA SER A 65 -10.12 -7.59 11.88
C SER A 65 -9.65 -8.36 13.10
N GLU A 66 -8.88 -9.44 12.90
CA GLU A 66 -8.36 -10.30 13.99
C GLU A 66 -7.14 -9.67 14.65
N LEU A 67 -6.32 -8.93 13.89
CA LEU A 67 -5.21 -8.12 14.40
C LEU A 67 -5.72 -6.90 15.19
N MET A 68 -6.84 -6.30 14.76
CA MET A 68 -7.44 -5.13 15.42
C MET A 68 -8.16 -5.44 16.74
N ALA A 69 -8.70 -6.66 16.90
CA ALA A 69 -9.46 -7.06 18.08
C ALA A 69 -8.60 -7.34 19.33
N GLN A 70 -7.28 -7.26 19.20
CA GLN A 70 -6.30 -7.67 20.22
C GLN A 70 -5.77 -6.53 21.09
N VAL A 71 -6.30 -5.31 20.99
CA VAL A 71 -5.92 -4.23 21.90
C VAL A 71 -6.20 -4.69 23.33
N GLU A 72 -5.14 -4.86 24.10
CA GLU A 72 -5.22 -5.38 25.47
C GLU A 72 -6.08 -4.48 26.33
N ALA A 73 -7.11 -5.05 26.95
CA ALA A 73 -7.74 -4.37 28.07
C ALA A 73 -6.74 -4.34 29.25
N PRO A 74 -6.64 -3.22 29.99
CA PRO A 74 -5.86 -3.16 31.21
C PRO A 74 -6.22 -4.31 32.15
N GLN A 75 -5.22 -5.08 32.61
CA GLN A 75 -5.43 -6.27 33.43
C GLN A 75 -5.07 -6.00 34.89
N SER A 76 -5.88 -6.51 35.84
CA SER A 76 -5.58 -6.40 37.27
C SER A 76 -4.52 -7.42 37.69
N ILE A 77 -3.58 -6.98 38.54
CA ILE A 77 -2.56 -7.87 39.12
C ILE A 77 -3.18 -9.01 39.94
N GLY A 78 -4.31 -8.73 40.61
CA GLY A 78 -5.07 -9.71 41.36
C GLY A 78 -5.46 -10.92 40.51
N ALA A 79 -5.98 -10.69 39.30
CA ALA A 79 -6.38 -11.77 38.39
C ALA A 79 -5.19 -12.63 37.94
N PHE A 80 -3.99 -12.05 37.84
CA PHE A 80 -2.76 -12.78 37.51
C PHE A 80 -2.30 -13.65 38.69
N ARG A 81 -2.17 -13.09 39.90
CA ARG A 81 -1.81 -13.85 41.11
C ARG A 81 -2.82 -14.96 41.42
N GLU A 82 -4.09 -14.73 41.14
CA GLU A 82 -5.17 -15.69 41.43
C GLU A 82 -5.08 -16.95 40.57
N ARG A 83 -4.67 -16.87 39.30
CA ARG A 83 -4.44 -18.05 38.44
C ARG A 83 -3.29 -18.93 38.96
N TRP A 84 -2.22 -18.31 39.46
CA TRP A 84 -1.12 -19.01 40.10
C TRP A 84 -1.52 -19.68 41.40
N ALA A 85 -2.26 -18.93 42.23
CA ALA A 85 -2.81 -19.44 43.46
C ALA A 85 -3.71 -20.66 43.20
N GLN A 86 -4.45 -20.68 42.08
CA GLN A 86 -5.25 -21.85 41.68
C GLN A 86 -4.39 -23.08 41.36
N VAL A 87 -3.32 -22.95 40.56
CA VAL A 87 -2.40 -24.07 40.26
C VAL A 87 -1.76 -24.58 41.55
N ALA A 88 -1.20 -23.68 42.35
CA ALA A 88 -0.50 -24.05 43.57
C ALA A 88 -1.45 -24.64 44.64
N GLN A 89 -2.68 -24.13 44.75
CA GLN A 89 -3.72 -24.70 45.61
C GLN A 89 -4.20 -26.06 45.09
N HIS A 90 -4.26 -26.27 43.77
CA HIS A 90 -4.61 -27.55 43.19
C HIS A 90 -3.56 -28.62 43.50
N ILE A 91 -2.27 -28.28 43.30
CA ILE A 91 -1.14 -29.13 43.70
C ILE A 91 -1.25 -29.47 45.20
N ARG A 92 -1.46 -28.46 46.06
CA ARG A 92 -1.63 -28.66 47.50
C ARG A 92 -2.79 -29.61 47.84
N ASN A 93 -3.94 -29.45 47.18
CA ASN A 93 -5.10 -30.31 47.42
C ASN A 93 -4.80 -31.78 47.06
N ILE A 94 -4.08 -32.01 45.95
CA ILE A 94 -3.63 -33.36 45.56
C ILE A 94 -2.66 -33.91 46.59
N VAL A 95 -1.66 -33.13 47.00
CA VAL A 95 -0.68 -33.56 48.01
C VAL A 95 -1.39 -33.93 49.31
N GLN A 96 -2.25 -33.05 49.84
CA GLN A 96 -3.00 -33.28 51.09
C GLN A 96 -3.95 -34.48 51.01
N GLY A 97 -4.66 -34.65 49.89
CA GLY A 97 -5.58 -35.77 49.69
C GLY A 97 -4.89 -37.14 49.58
N ASN A 98 -3.58 -37.15 49.30
CA ASN A 98 -2.82 -38.37 49.00
C ASN A 98 -1.64 -38.63 49.95
N GLN A 99 -1.49 -37.85 51.03
CA GLN A 99 -0.38 -37.98 51.99
C GLN A 99 -0.24 -39.39 52.58
N ASN A 100 -1.36 -40.09 52.78
CA ASN A 100 -1.37 -41.43 53.35
C ASN A 100 -1.18 -42.55 52.31
N ALA A 101 -1.41 -42.27 51.03
CA ALA A 101 -1.36 -43.26 49.95
C ALA A 101 0.03 -43.39 49.30
N TYR A 102 0.86 -42.35 49.38
CA TYR A 102 2.20 -42.30 48.79
C TYR A 102 3.36 -42.04 49.77
N PRO A 103 3.40 -42.61 50.99
CA PRO A 103 4.46 -42.31 51.97
C PRO A 103 5.86 -42.83 51.58
N GLN A 104 5.98 -43.69 50.55
CA GLN A 104 7.22 -44.39 50.17
C GLN A 104 7.56 -44.27 48.67
N ASN A 105 6.75 -43.57 47.87
CA ASN A 105 7.00 -43.38 46.44
C ASN A 105 6.67 -41.94 45.98
N PRO A 106 7.54 -40.96 46.29
CA PRO A 106 7.34 -39.55 45.94
C PRO A 106 7.13 -39.33 44.42
N GLY A 107 7.85 -40.09 43.59
CA GLY A 107 7.72 -39.99 42.13
C GLY A 107 6.35 -40.39 41.58
N GLY A 108 5.62 -41.27 42.27
CA GLY A 108 4.24 -41.64 41.90
C GLY A 108 3.24 -40.52 42.17
N LEU A 109 3.44 -39.75 43.25
CA LEU A 109 2.60 -38.60 43.58
C LEU A 109 2.87 -37.44 42.62
N ASP A 110 4.12 -37.20 42.25
CA ASP A 110 4.49 -36.18 41.27
C ASP A 110 3.90 -36.48 39.88
N GLN A 111 3.94 -37.73 39.43
CA GLN A 111 3.32 -38.12 38.17
C GLN A 111 1.79 -37.90 38.20
N LEU A 112 1.14 -38.21 39.32
CA LEU A 112 -0.29 -37.93 39.51
C LEU A 112 -0.60 -36.43 39.45
N ILE A 113 0.24 -35.59 40.06
CA ILE A 113 0.10 -34.13 40.00
C ILE A 113 0.25 -33.65 38.56
N ILE A 114 1.29 -34.09 37.85
CA ILE A 114 1.55 -33.75 36.44
C ILE A 114 0.37 -34.16 35.55
N ASP A 115 -0.12 -35.39 35.68
CA ASP A 115 -1.22 -35.90 34.88
C ASP A 115 -2.53 -35.15 35.17
N ASN A 116 -2.77 -34.70 36.40
CA ASN A 116 -3.93 -33.87 36.75
C ASN A 116 -3.82 -32.45 36.20
N ILE A 117 -2.64 -31.83 36.27
CA ILE A 117 -2.39 -30.51 35.68
C ILE A 117 -2.64 -30.56 34.16
N ARG A 118 -2.15 -31.62 33.50
CA ARG A 118 -2.35 -31.89 32.07
C ARG A 118 -3.81 -32.14 31.73
N ALA A 119 -4.50 -33.02 32.45
CA ALA A 119 -5.89 -33.37 32.20
C ALA A 119 -6.84 -32.17 32.38
N ASN A 120 -6.57 -31.33 33.38
CA ASN A 120 -7.35 -30.12 33.65
C ASN A 120 -6.90 -28.91 32.82
N ARG A 121 -5.89 -29.07 31.95
CA ARG A 121 -5.32 -28.01 31.11
C ARG A 121 -4.92 -26.77 31.90
N MET A 122 -4.38 -26.98 33.10
CA MET A 122 -3.98 -25.89 33.99
C MET A 122 -2.65 -25.25 33.55
N LEU A 123 -1.77 -26.04 32.92
CA LEU A 123 -0.53 -25.60 32.28
C LEU A 123 -0.43 -26.18 30.86
N SER A 124 0.29 -25.49 29.96
CA SER A 124 0.70 -26.04 28.67
C SER A 124 1.75 -27.14 28.81
N GLU A 125 1.90 -27.99 27.79
CA GLU A 125 2.93 -29.04 27.77
C GLU A 125 4.34 -28.46 27.92
N GLY A 126 4.60 -27.33 27.26
CA GLY A 126 5.86 -26.63 27.42
C GLY A 126 6.05 -26.11 28.85
N ALA A 127 5.07 -25.37 29.38
CA ALA A 127 5.17 -24.81 30.74
C ALA A 127 5.33 -25.90 31.81
N LEU A 128 4.70 -27.06 31.59
CA LEU A 128 4.83 -28.23 32.44
C LEU A 128 6.21 -28.89 32.30
N SER A 129 6.73 -29.04 31.07
CA SER A 129 8.10 -29.55 30.82
C SER A 129 9.14 -28.69 31.53
N ASP A 130 9.01 -27.37 31.45
CA ASP A 130 9.98 -26.48 32.05
C ASP A 130 9.85 -26.44 33.56
N LEU A 131 8.62 -26.41 34.11
CA LEU A 131 8.40 -26.61 35.54
C LEU A 131 9.15 -27.85 36.03
N VAL A 132 8.96 -28.98 35.36
CA VAL A 132 9.62 -30.25 35.69
C VAL A 132 11.15 -30.15 35.57
N SER A 133 11.66 -29.46 34.55
CA SER A 133 13.10 -29.26 34.36
C SER A 133 13.77 -28.44 35.46
N TYR A 134 12.99 -27.58 36.14
CA TYR A 134 13.46 -26.75 37.25
C TYR A 134 13.29 -27.39 38.62
N LEU A 135 12.69 -28.59 38.71
CA LEU A 135 12.52 -29.28 39.98
C LEU A 135 13.85 -29.87 40.45
N ASP A 136 14.36 -29.36 41.57
CA ASP A 136 15.52 -29.90 42.30
C ASP A 136 15.13 -30.88 43.43
N LYS A 137 13.84 -30.97 43.72
CA LYS A 137 13.21 -31.90 44.68
C LYS A 137 11.83 -32.32 44.16
N PRO A 138 11.18 -33.35 44.74
CA PRO A 138 9.84 -33.76 44.31
C PRO A 138 8.84 -32.59 44.37
N LEU A 139 7.97 -32.45 43.36
CA LEU A 139 6.99 -31.36 43.27
C LEU A 139 6.08 -31.30 44.51
N SER A 140 5.79 -32.46 45.09
CA SER A 140 5.06 -32.60 46.36
C SER A 140 5.72 -31.96 47.59
N GLU A 141 7.04 -31.69 47.54
CA GLU A 141 7.85 -31.11 48.62
C GLU A 141 8.11 -29.60 48.45
N TYR A 142 7.67 -29.01 47.35
CA TYR A 142 7.73 -27.57 47.14
C TYR A 142 6.66 -26.84 47.98
N SER A 143 7.07 -25.76 48.64
CA SER A 143 6.15 -24.80 49.24
C SER A 143 5.44 -23.96 48.17
N LEU A 144 4.33 -23.30 48.52
CA LEU A 144 3.60 -22.44 47.56
C LEU A 144 4.49 -21.37 46.92
N ASN A 145 5.38 -20.78 47.70
CA ASN A 145 6.26 -19.71 47.22
C ASN A 145 7.32 -20.28 46.26
N GLU A 146 7.87 -21.45 46.56
CA GLU A 146 8.82 -22.11 45.66
C GLU A 146 8.16 -22.57 44.36
N ILE A 147 6.92 -23.08 44.41
CA ILE A 147 6.14 -23.43 43.21
C ILE A 147 5.94 -22.18 42.33
N ARG A 148 5.52 -21.06 42.95
CA ARG A 148 5.34 -19.77 42.26
C ARG A 148 6.61 -19.30 41.57
N ASP A 149 7.75 -19.44 42.23
CA ASP A 149 9.05 -18.95 41.74
C ASP A 149 9.72 -19.94 40.74
N ALA A 150 9.32 -21.21 40.75
CA ALA A 150 9.75 -22.25 39.81
C ALA A 150 8.94 -22.26 38.50
N LEU A 151 7.70 -21.78 38.53
CA LEU A 151 6.85 -21.77 37.35
C LEU A 151 7.33 -20.74 36.28
N PRO A 152 7.17 -21.04 34.98
CA PRO A 152 7.65 -20.17 33.90
C PRO A 152 6.89 -18.85 33.75
N LEU A 153 7.38 -17.91 32.93
CA LEU A 153 6.73 -16.60 32.75
C LEU A 153 5.33 -16.69 32.09
N GLN A 154 5.01 -17.82 31.47
CA GLN A 154 3.77 -18.07 30.71
C GLN A 154 3.17 -19.43 31.08
N HIS A 155 1.84 -19.51 31.23
CA HIS A 155 1.14 -20.71 31.75
C HIS A 155 0.40 -21.54 30.72
N ALA A 156 0.01 -20.94 29.60
CA ALA A 156 -0.77 -21.61 28.55
C ALA A 156 0.04 -21.73 27.25
N GLU A 157 -0.44 -22.55 26.31
CA GLU A 157 -0.05 -22.39 24.90
C GLU A 157 -0.68 -21.08 24.47
N VAL A 158 0.06 -20.00 24.64
CA VAL A 158 -0.41 -18.68 24.22
C VAL A 158 -0.09 -18.61 22.74
N ASP A 159 -1.12 -18.34 21.94
CA ASP A 159 -0.89 -17.96 20.56
C ASP A 159 0.07 -16.75 20.55
N PRO A 160 1.20 -16.77 19.81
CA PRO A 160 2.16 -15.65 19.75
C PRO A 160 1.52 -14.29 19.53
N PHE A 161 0.39 -14.30 18.83
CA PHE A 161 -0.35 -13.13 18.43
C PHE A 161 -1.44 -12.76 19.46
N ARG A 162 -1.64 -13.52 20.53
CA ARG A 162 -2.54 -13.20 21.66
C ARG A 162 -1.79 -12.90 22.96
N LEU A 163 -0.49 -12.68 22.84
CA LEU A 163 0.36 -12.33 23.97
C LEU A 163 -0.10 -11.01 24.57
N SER A 164 -0.31 -10.98 25.90
CA SER A 164 -0.52 -9.72 26.60
C SER A 164 0.84 -9.13 27.02
N VAL A 165 1.24 -8.02 26.42
CA VAL A 165 2.34 -7.14 26.85
C VAL A 165 2.20 -6.77 28.31
N SER A 166 0.99 -6.41 28.74
CA SER A 166 0.67 -6.09 30.13
C SER A 166 1.02 -7.26 31.05
N GLU A 167 0.64 -8.48 30.67
CA GLU A 167 0.94 -9.70 31.43
C GLU A 167 2.44 -10.00 31.47
N VAL A 168 3.13 -9.91 30.33
CA VAL A 168 4.57 -10.19 30.24
C VAL A 168 5.37 -9.17 31.07
N PHE A 169 5.06 -7.88 30.96
CA PHE A 169 5.76 -6.83 31.69
C PHE A 169 5.49 -6.90 33.19
N ALA A 170 4.23 -7.06 33.59
CA ALA A 170 3.87 -7.18 34.99
C ALA A 170 4.50 -8.41 35.64
N THR A 171 4.51 -9.56 34.95
CA THR A 171 5.09 -10.80 35.48
C THR A 171 6.60 -10.67 35.65
N TYR A 172 7.30 -10.13 34.65
CA TYR A 172 8.74 -9.89 34.74
C TYR A 172 9.08 -8.88 35.85
N PHE A 173 8.33 -7.78 35.93
CA PHE A 173 8.49 -6.75 36.95
C PHE A 173 8.33 -7.33 38.36
N LEU A 174 7.24 -8.06 38.62
CA LEU A 174 6.96 -8.65 39.94
C LEU A 174 8.03 -9.64 40.38
N ARG A 175 8.61 -10.42 39.46
CA ARG A 175 9.73 -11.32 39.77
C ARG A 175 10.98 -10.56 40.14
N ARG A 176 11.32 -9.52 39.37
CA ARG A 176 12.49 -8.67 39.63
C ARG A 176 12.33 -7.91 40.95
N ASP A 177 11.13 -7.42 41.24
CA ASP A 177 10.78 -6.73 42.47
C ASP A 177 10.88 -7.67 43.68
N ASN A 178 10.29 -8.87 43.61
CA ASN A 178 10.44 -9.88 44.67
C ASN A 178 11.91 -10.27 44.90
N ASN A 179 12.68 -10.48 43.83
CA ASN A 179 14.12 -10.78 43.92
C ASN A 179 14.90 -9.66 44.63
N SER A 180 14.59 -8.40 44.29
CA SER A 180 15.20 -7.22 44.91
C SER A 180 14.78 -7.08 46.38
N TYR A 181 13.53 -7.41 46.70
CA TYR A 181 13.01 -7.39 48.06
C TYR A 181 13.66 -8.46 48.96
N GLN A 182 13.89 -9.68 48.45
CA GLN A 182 14.64 -10.70 49.21
C GLN A 182 16.09 -10.27 49.46
N ARG A 183 16.75 -9.68 48.45
CA ARG A 183 18.11 -9.10 48.61
C ARG A 183 18.13 -7.99 49.67
N TYR A 184 17.10 -7.13 49.70
CA TYR A 184 16.94 -6.12 50.74
C TYR A 184 16.75 -6.75 52.12
N LYS A 185 15.90 -7.77 52.25
CA LYS A 185 15.67 -8.47 53.53
C LYS A 185 16.97 -9.05 54.10
N GLU A 186 17.78 -9.71 53.27
CA GLU A 186 19.08 -10.25 53.70
C GLU A 186 20.01 -9.13 54.17
N ALA A 187 20.08 -8.03 53.43
CA ALA A 187 20.90 -6.86 53.81
C ALA A 187 20.45 -6.22 55.14
N GLN A 188 19.18 -6.36 55.51
CA GLN A 188 18.63 -5.91 56.80
C GLN A 188 18.72 -6.98 57.91
N GLY A 189 19.30 -8.15 57.63
CA GLY A 189 19.38 -9.27 58.57
C GLY A 189 18.03 -9.93 58.87
N LEU A 190 17.04 -9.75 57.98
CA LEU A 190 15.75 -10.42 58.05
C LEU A 190 15.81 -11.77 57.33
N ASP A 191 14.92 -12.69 57.71
CA ASP A 191 14.79 -14.01 57.06
C ASP A 191 14.40 -13.87 55.58
N ALA A 192 15.38 -14.03 54.68
CA ALA A 192 15.21 -13.87 53.25
C ALA A 192 15.11 -15.22 52.54
N ALA A 193 14.20 -15.32 51.56
CA ALA A 193 14.20 -16.47 50.67
C ALA A 193 15.41 -16.39 49.70
N PRO A 194 15.82 -17.52 49.08
CA PRO A 194 16.85 -17.50 48.05
C PRO A 194 16.53 -16.49 46.94
N TYR A 195 17.54 -15.76 46.51
CA TYR A 195 17.44 -14.78 45.44
C TYR A 195 18.59 -14.97 44.45
N LEU A 196 18.40 -14.44 43.24
CA LEU A 196 19.35 -14.53 42.14
C LEU A 196 20.19 -13.26 42.03
N SER A 197 21.43 -13.41 41.58
CA SER A 197 22.22 -12.29 41.05
C SER A 197 21.55 -11.72 39.79
N ASP A 198 21.93 -10.52 39.38
CA ASP A 198 21.32 -9.90 38.19
C ASP A 198 21.63 -10.71 36.91
N ASP A 199 22.82 -11.31 36.84
CA ASP A 199 23.24 -12.20 35.76
C ASP A 199 22.46 -13.53 35.78
N ASP A 200 22.33 -14.17 36.95
CA ASP A 200 21.57 -15.42 37.08
C ASP A 200 20.07 -15.21 36.83
N PHE A 201 19.54 -14.04 37.24
CA PHE A 201 18.15 -13.67 36.96
C PHE A 201 17.93 -13.52 35.46
N THR A 202 18.83 -12.81 34.77
CA THR A 202 18.76 -12.62 33.31
C THR A 202 18.97 -13.93 32.57
N HIS A 203 19.85 -14.80 33.04
CA HIS A 203 20.06 -16.13 32.49
C HIS A 203 18.81 -17.01 32.66
N LYS A 204 18.12 -16.92 33.81
CA LYS A 204 16.92 -17.72 34.12
C LYS A 204 15.66 -17.21 33.41
N TYR A 205 15.42 -15.90 33.41
CA TYR A 205 14.16 -15.32 32.95
C TYR A 205 14.26 -14.53 31.65
N GLY A 206 15.47 -14.38 31.09
CA GLY A 206 15.75 -13.57 29.91
C GLY A 206 15.98 -12.09 30.24
N PRO A 207 16.32 -11.28 29.21
CA PRO A 207 16.45 -9.83 29.35
C PRO A 207 15.08 -9.18 29.61
N PRO A 208 15.06 -7.90 30.05
CA PRO A 208 13.82 -7.17 30.24
C PRO A 208 12.96 -7.14 28.96
N PRO A 209 11.68 -7.54 29.04
CA PRO A 209 10.84 -7.79 27.87
C PRO A 209 10.58 -6.53 27.04
N TRP A 210 10.47 -5.37 27.71
CA TRP A 210 10.28 -4.09 27.04
C TRP A 210 11.46 -3.71 26.13
N LEU A 211 12.71 -4.08 26.49
CA LEU A 211 13.87 -3.78 25.64
C LEU A 211 13.83 -4.57 24.34
N VAL A 212 13.48 -5.86 24.42
CA VAL A 212 13.39 -6.73 23.25
C VAL A 212 12.23 -6.30 22.35
N LEU A 213 11.08 -5.92 22.94
CA LEU A 213 9.98 -5.36 22.15
C LEU A 213 10.34 -4.04 21.49
N ASN A 214 11.15 -3.19 22.12
CA ASN A 214 11.63 -1.94 21.52
C ASN A 214 12.52 -2.20 20.30
N GLU A 215 13.37 -3.22 20.35
CA GLU A 215 14.15 -3.66 19.18
C GLU A 215 13.23 -4.13 18.04
N ALA A 216 12.19 -4.90 18.37
CA ALA A 216 11.21 -5.35 17.38
C ALA A 216 10.41 -4.19 16.78
N LEU A 217 9.98 -3.21 17.58
CA LEU A 217 9.31 -1.98 17.14
C LEU A 217 10.20 -1.16 16.20
N LEU A 218 11.49 -1.03 16.54
CA LEU A 218 12.44 -0.32 15.70
C LEU A 218 12.65 -1.03 14.36
N ALA A 219 12.77 -2.37 14.36
CA ALA A 219 12.96 -3.17 13.15
C ALA A 219 11.80 -3.04 12.15
N ILE A 220 10.57 -2.90 12.66
CA ILE A 220 9.37 -2.71 11.82
C ILE A 220 9.15 -1.24 11.40
N GLY A 221 10.02 -0.32 11.84
CA GLY A 221 9.95 1.11 11.53
C GLY A 221 8.98 1.92 12.39
N LEU A 222 8.58 1.40 13.56
CA LEU A 222 7.83 2.16 14.55
C LEU A 222 8.79 2.86 15.52
N ASP A 223 8.73 4.19 15.54
CA ASP A 223 9.61 5.04 16.35
C ASP A 223 9.11 5.21 17.80
N TYR A 224 8.66 4.09 18.38
CA TYR A 224 8.13 4.01 19.73
C TYR A 224 8.98 3.07 20.59
N GLU A 225 9.03 3.38 21.87
CA GLU A 225 9.64 2.54 22.90
C GLU A 225 8.66 2.36 24.06
N PHE A 226 8.51 1.14 24.53
CA PHE A 226 7.87 0.82 25.78
C PHE A 226 8.70 1.34 26.96
N SER A 227 8.02 2.03 27.86
CA SER A 227 8.58 2.44 29.15
C SER A 227 8.64 1.27 30.12
N ALA A 228 9.76 1.14 30.82
CA ALA A 228 9.88 0.17 31.90
C ALA A 228 8.87 0.49 33.02
N PRO A 229 8.14 -0.50 33.55
CA PRO A 229 7.31 -0.29 34.73
C PRO A 229 8.19 0.14 35.91
N VAL A 230 7.86 1.26 36.55
CA VAL A 230 8.53 1.76 37.76
C VAL A 230 7.85 1.19 39.00
N GLU A 231 6.52 1.26 39.03
CA GLU A 231 5.67 0.73 40.07
C GLU A 231 4.39 0.21 39.43
N ILE A 232 3.85 -0.89 39.96
CA ILE A 232 2.56 -1.42 39.55
C ILE A 232 1.70 -1.60 40.81
N PRO A 233 0.78 -0.67 41.10
CA PRO A 233 -0.05 -0.72 42.30
C PRO A 233 -0.93 -1.97 42.33
N GLU A 234 -0.97 -2.70 43.44
CA GLU A 234 -1.71 -3.98 43.56
C GLU A 234 -3.21 -3.85 43.25
N SER A 235 -3.80 -2.67 43.46
CA SER A 235 -5.23 -2.41 43.30
C SER A 235 -5.63 -1.86 41.93
N LEU A 236 -4.67 -1.56 41.05
CA LEU A 236 -4.94 -0.93 39.75
C LEU A 236 -4.57 -1.86 38.59
N PRO A 237 -5.32 -1.80 37.48
CA PRO A 237 -4.93 -2.52 36.29
C PRO A 237 -3.68 -1.90 35.66
N TYR A 238 -2.75 -2.76 35.23
CA TYR A 238 -1.55 -2.33 34.54
C TYR A 238 -1.81 -2.18 33.04
N SER A 239 -1.31 -1.09 32.46
CA SER A 239 -1.26 -0.85 31.03
C SER A 239 0.14 -0.39 30.63
N PRO A 240 0.76 -0.98 29.60
CA PRO A 240 2.06 -0.55 29.11
C PRO A 240 1.96 0.84 28.47
N VAL A 241 2.98 1.67 28.71
CA VAL A 241 3.08 3.02 28.15
C VAL A 241 4.12 3.00 27.04
N LEU A 242 3.76 3.59 25.90
CA LEU A 242 4.65 3.86 24.78
C LEU A 242 5.11 5.31 24.82
N ARG A 243 6.35 5.53 24.44
CA ARG A 243 6.94 6.86 24.28
C ARG A 243 7.55 6.96 22.89
N ARG A 244 7.32 8.07 22.19
CA ARG A 244 7.96 8.32 20.91
C ARG A 244 9.43 8.74 21.12
N ARG A 245 10.36 8.21 20.32
CA ARG A 245 11.78 8.57 20.45
C ARG A 245 11.98 10.06 20.20
N GLY A 246 12.75 10.72 21.07
CA GLY A 246 13.04 12.15 20.96
C GLY A 246 11.92 13.10 21.42
N GLU A 247 10.75 12.57 21.82
CA GLU A 247 9.65 13.36 22.40
C GLU A 247 9.38 12.89 23.84
N ASP A 248 8.83 13.76 24.68
CA ASP A 248 8.34 13.42 26.05
C ASP A 248 6.85 12.99 26.03
N LEU A 249 6.30 12.69 24.85
CA LEU A 249 4.90 12.32 24.71
C LEU A 249 4.69 10.83 25.04
N GLU A 250 3.95 10.59 26.12
CA GLU A 250 3.46 9.26 26.50
C GLU A 250 2.13 8.95 25.82
N LEU A 251 2.01 7.73 25.29
CA LEU A 251 0.87 7.21 24.56
C LEU A 251 0.50 5.83 25.12
N GLN A 252 -0.79 5.60 25.26
CA GLN A 252 -1.31 4.27 25.56
C GLN A 252 -1.49 3.48 24.26
N VAL A 253 -1.42 2.15 24.33
CA VAL A 253 -1.49 1.26 23.14
C VAL A 253 -2.82 1.44 22.39
N GLU A 254 -3.92 1.77 23.09
CA GLU A 254 -5.23 2.01 22.51
C GLU A 254 -5.26 3.23 21.57
N ASN A 255 -4.34 4.18 21.77
CA ASN A 255 -4.26 5.42 21.00
C ASN A 255 -3.42 5.28 19.72
N LEU A 256 -2.82 4.12 19.47
CA LEU A 256 -2.13 3.84 18.23
C LEU A 256 -3.09 3.79 17.04
N SER A 257 -2.63 4.27 15.88
CA SER A 257 -3.37 4.11 14.63
C SER A 257 -3.61 2.63 14.31
N THR A 258 -4.62 2.35 13.48
CA THR A 258 -4.92 0.97 13.06
C THR A 258 -3.71 0.28 12.41
N GLY A 259 -2.91 1.02 11.67
CA GLY A 259 -1.70 0.50 11.05
C GLY A 259 -0.59 0.19 12.06
N GLU A 260 -0.35 1.08 13.02
CA GLU A 260 0.63 0.87 14.09
C GLU A 260 0.26 -0.31 14.99
N ARG A 261 -1.02 -0.49 15.30
CA ARG A 261 -1.52 -1.67 16.04
C ARG A 261 -1.27 -2.97 15.28
N THR A 262 -1.44 -2.94 13.95
CA THR A 262 -1.15 -4.09 13.09
C THR A 262 0.33 -4.47 13.15
N LEU A 263 1.22 -3.49 13.03
CA LEU A 263 2.66 -3.70 13.13
C LEU A 263 3.09 -4.12 14.53
N LEU A 264 2.52 -3.55 15.59
CA LEU A 264 2.75 -3.96 16.97
C LEU A 264 2.40 -5.45 17.18
N ALA A 265 1.24 -5.91 16.69
CA ALA A 265 0.85 -7.31 16.77
C ALA A 265 1.86 -8.24 16.07
N ILE A 266 2.42 -7.81 14.93
CA ILE A 266 3.49 -8.54 14.24
C ILE A 266 4.79 -8.52 15.06
N ALA A 267 5.21 -7.39 15.59
CA ALA A 267 6.40 -7.30 16.44
C ALA A 267 6.28 -8.17 17.72
N LEU A 268 5.10 -8.24 18.31
CA LEU A 268 4.83 -9.12 19.45
C LEU A 268 5.05 -10.59 19.11
N SER A 269 4.68 -11.01 17.90
CA SER A 269 4.97 -12.36 17.46
C SER A 269 6.48 -12.62 17.24
N LEU A 270 7.28 -11.60 16.88
CA LEU A 270 8.74 -11.74 16.78
C LEU A 270 9.42 -11.92 18.15
N TYR A 271 8.98 -11.14 19.14
CA TYR A 271 9.46 -11.23 20.52
C TYR A 271 9.34 -12.66 21.07
N THR A 272 8.26 -13.34 20.71
CA THR A 272 8.00 -14.70 21.16
C THR A 272 8.86 -15.77 20.49
N GLY A 273 9.40 -15.53 19.29
CA GLY A 273 10.27 -16.48 18.58
C GLY A 273 11.74 -16.40 18.98
N SER A 274 12.19 -15.28 19.55
CA SER A 274 13.61 -14.96 19.74
C SER A 274 14.13 -15.22 21.17
N SER A 275 13.24 -15.36 22.14
CA SER A 275 13.59 -15.44 23.55
C SER A 275 13.86 -16.89 23.97
N ARG A 276 15.08 -17.22 24.42
CA ARG A 276 15.38 -18.51 25.10
C ARG A 276 14.47 -18.78 26.31
N ALA A 277 13.85 -17.74 26.86
CA ALA A 277 12.88 -17.83 27.95
C ALA A 277 11.51 -18.42 27.54
N SER A 278 11.24 -18.63 26.24
CA SER A 278 10.02 -19.27 25.77
C SER A 278 10.32 -20.48 24.89
N SER A 279 10.65 -21.61 25.53
CA SER A 279 10.51 -22.97 24.98
C SER A 279 9.05 -23.30 24.55
N TYR A 280 8.12 -22.36 24.74
CA TYR A 280 6.67 -22.57 24.77
C TYR A 280 5.92 -22.15 23.52
N LEU A 281 6.57 -21.48 22.56
CA LEU A 281 5.89 -20.96 21.39
C LEU A 281 6.51 -21.45 20.09
N GLN A 282 5.77 -22.31 19.40
CA GLN A 282 6.07 -22.70 18.03
C GLN A 282 5.49 -21.64 17.10
N LEU A 283 6.38 -20.89 16.43
CA LEU A 283 5.97 -20.09 15.28
C LEU A 283 5.26 -20.99 14.26
N PRO A 284 4.24 -20.46 13.57
CA PRO A 284 3.56 -21.27 12.58
C PRO A 284 4.51 -21.64 11.44
N ARG A 285 4.31 -22.83 10.87
CA ARG A 285 5.02 -23.21 9.64
C ARG A 285 4.51 -22.40 8.45
N ILE A 286 3.25 -21.96 8.50
CA ILE A 286 2.60 -21.14 7.49
C ILE A 286 1.86 -19.96 8.14
N LEU A 287 2.22 -18.75 7.71
CA LEU A 287 1.57 -17.50 8.06
C LEU A 287 0.76 -16.99 6.85
N LEU A 288 -0.56 -16.85 7.02
CA LEU A 288 -1.49 -16.39 5.99
C LEU A 288 -2.00 -14.99 6.40
N LEU A 289 -1.77 -13.98 5.57
CA LEU A 289 -2.14 -12.58 5.84
C LEU A 289 -3.17 -12.10 4.82
N ASP A 290 -4.40 -11.82 5.24
CA ASP A 290 -5.44 -11.31 4.33
C ASP A 290 -5.53 -9.78 4.44
N GLU A 291 -5.10 -9.07 3.40
CA GLU A 291 -5.14 -7.61 3.28
C GLU A 291 -4.57 -6.86 4.50
N ALA A 292 -3.52 -7.41 5.12
CA ALA A 292 -2.92 -6.85 6.33
C ALA A 292 -2.26 -5.46 6.11
N ASP A 293 -2.06 -5.07 4.84
CA ASP A 293 -1.54 -3.78 4.41
C ASP A 293 -2.61 -2.72 4.16
N ALA A 294 -3.91 -3.07 4.16
CA ALA A 294 -4.97 -2.19 3.70
C ALA A 294 -5.10 -0.86 4.47
N SER A 295 -4.63 -0.82 5.72
CA SER A 295 -4.65 0.38 6.58
C SER A 295 -3.26 0.99 6.82
N LEU A 296 -2.21 0.45 6.18
CA LEU A 296 -0.83 0.89 6.37
C LEU A 296 -0.47 2.02 5.41
N HIS A 297 0.23 3.03 5.92
CA HIS A 297 0.91 4.01 5.07
C HIS A 297 2.03 3.33 4.26
N PRO A 298 2.34 3.74 3.02
CA PRO A 298 3.38 3.08 2.20
C PRO A 298 4.74 2.91 2.89
N SER A 299 5.16 3.86 3.74
CA SER A 299 6.41 3.73 4.51
C SER A 299 6.38 2.58 5.51
N MET A 300 5.22 2.27 6.09
CA MET A 300 5.00 1.17 7.04
C MET A 300 4.93 -0.19 6.31
N VAL A 301 4.49 -0.21 5.06
CA VAL A 301 4.48 -1.42 4.23
C VAL A 301 5.90 -1.91 3.95
N VAL A 302 6.88 -1.01 3.81
CA VAL A 302 8.29 -1.39 3.68
C VAL A 302 8.75 -2.17 4.91
N GLY A 303 8.46 -1.66 6.11
CA GLY A 303 8.78 -2.34 7.37
C GLY A 303 8.11 -3.71 7.47
N LEU A 304 6.82 -3.79 7.11
CA LEU A 304 6.08 -5.06 7.07
C LEU A 304 6.75 -6.09 6.16
N ILE A 305 7.04 -5.74 4.91
CA ILE A 305 7.63 -6.66 3.93
C ILE A 305 9.01 -7.15 4.39
N ASN A 306 9.86 -6.24 4.88
CA ASN A 306 11.20 -6.60 5.37
C ASN A 306 11.10 -7.59 6.54
N VAL A 307 10.18 -7.39 7.47
CA VAL A 307 9.99 -8.30 8.60
C VAL A 307 9.53 -9.68 8.16
N LEU A 308 8.58 -9.74 7.23
CA LEU A 308 8.10 -11.02 6.69
C LEU A 308 9.22 -11.77 5.96
N GLN A 309 10.07 -11.06 5.23
CA GLN A 309 11.16 -11.64 4.47
C GLN A 309 12.36 -12.04 5.35
N ASP A 310 12.89 -11.11 6.14
CA ASP A 310 14.15 -11.29 6.84
C ASP A 310 13.97 -12.08 8.14
N VAL A 311 12.86 -11.84 8.85
CA VAL A 311 12.63 -12.46 10.16
C VAL A 311 11.84 -13.75 10.01
N PHE A 312 10.62 -13.70 9.47
CA PHE A 312 9.78 -14.89 9.37
C PHE A 312 10.35 -15.93 8.40
N VAL A 313 10.68 -15.52 7.19
CA VAL A 313 11.16 -16.43 6.15
C VAL A 313 12.63 -16.80 6.37
N ALA A 314 13.54 -15.82 6.35
CA ALA A 314 14.97 -16.12 6.35
C ALA A 314 15.48 -16.62 7.71
N THR A 315 15.05 -15.99 8.82
CA THR A 315 15.53 -16.36 10.16
C THR A 315 14.76 -17.54 10.75
N HIS A 316 13.46 -17.65 10.51
CA HIS A 316 12.59 -18.63 11.19
C HIS A 316 12.00 -19.71 10.26
N GLY A 317 12.24 -19.65 8.95
CA GLY A 317 11.79 -20.67 8.00
C GLY A 317 10.27 -20.78 7.85
N VAL A 318 9.53 -19.74 8.23
CA VAL A 318 8.08 -19.66 8.11
C VAL A 318 7.70 -19.38 6.66
N HIS A 319 6.74 -20.12 6.11
CA HIS A 319 6.16 -19.81 4.79
C HIS A 319 5.09 -18.73 4.97
N VAL A 320 5.17 -17.64 4.21
CA VAL A 320 4.26 -16.50 4.32
C VAL A 320 3.48 -16.35 3.01
N ILE A 321 2.16 -16.25 3.11
CA ILE A 321 1.28 -15.93 1.98
C ILE A 321 0.40 -14.77 2.36
N MET A 322 0.59 -13.65 1.69
CA MET A 322 -0.16 -12.42 1.89
C MET A 322 -1.05 -12.12 0.68
N THR A 323 -2.24 -11.57 0.90
CA THR A 323 -3.05 -10.97 -0.16
C THR A 323 -2.96 -9.45 -0.10
N SER A 324 -2.97 -8.79 -1.26
CA SER A 324 -2.98 -7.32 -1.31
C SER A 324 -3.72 -6.78 -2.53
N HIS A 325 -4.43 -5.67 -2.31
CA HIS A 325 -5.03 -4.82 -3.32
C HIS A 325 -4.26 -3.50 -3.54
N SER A 326 -3.17 -3.29 -2.80
CA SER A 326 -2.43 -2.04 -2.79
C SER A 326 -1.34 -2.03 -3.87
N PRO A 327 -1.39 -1.08 -4.83
CA PRO A 327 -0.31 -0.90 -5.80
C PRO A 327 1.04 -0.60 -5.14
N SER A 328 1.03 0.11 -4.01
CA SER A 328 2.24 0.43 -3.23
C SER A 328 2.90 -0.84 -2.68
N THR A 329 2.11 -1.79 -2.16
CA THR A 329 2.61 -3.07 -1.66
C THR A 329 3.22 -3.90 -2.78
N VAL A 330 2.58 -3.94 -3.94
CA VAL A 330 3.13 -4.61 -5.14
C VAL A 330 4.44 -3.97 -5.58
N ALA A 331 4.56 -2.63 -5.53
CA ALA A 331 5.77 -1.93 -5.91
C ALA A 331 6.96 -2.24 -4.97
N ILE A 332 6.67 -2.36 -3.67
CA ILE A 332 7.69 -2.60 -2.62
C ILE A 332 8.10 -4.08 -2.58
N ALA A 333 7.16 -5.01 -2.74
CA ALA A 333 7.41 -6.44 -2.61
C ALA A 333 8.52 -6.94 -3.57
N PRO A 334 9.31 -7.95 -3.18
CA PRO A 334 10.27 -8.59 -4.08
C PRO A 334 9.56 -9.23 -5.27
N GLU A 335 10.10 -9.06 -6.48
CA GLU A 335 9.39 -9.49 -7.70
C GLU A 335 9.20 -11.01 -7.77
N GLU A 336 10.15 -11.77 -7.21
CA GLU A 336 10.05 -13.23 -7.12
C GLU A 336 8.89 -13.70 -6.25
N SER A 337 8.42 -12.87 -5.32
CA SER A 337 7.29 -13.16 -4.43
C SER A 337 5.92 -12.81 -5.04
N LEU A 338 5.87 -12.15 -6.20
CA LEU A 338 4.64 -11.61 -6.76
C LEU A 338 3.85 -12.62 -7.60
N PHE A 339 2.59 -12.82 -7.20
CA PHE A 339 1.65 -13.68 -7.91
C PHE A 339 0.32 -12.96 -8.14
N GLN A 340 -0.31 -13.24 -9.27
CA GLN A 340 -1.63 -12.71 -9.60
C GLN A 340 -2.67 -13.82 -9.62
N MET A 341 -3.78 -13.58 -8.92
CA MET A 341 -5.00 -14.37 -8.99
C MET A 341 -5.96 -13.81 -10.04
N ARG A 342 -6.26 -14.58 -11.08
CA ARG A 342 -7.22 -14.22 -12.14
C ARG A 342 -8.64 -14.69 -11.85
N ARG A 343 -9.64 -14.07 -12.50
CA ARG A 343 -11.02 -14.58 -12.53
C ARG A 343 -11.14 -15.77 -13.49
N GLY A 344 -12.03 -16.72 -13.20
CA GLY A 344 -12.28 -17.88 -14.06
C GLY A 344 -12.26 -19.20 -13.29
N VAL A 345 -12.17 -20.31 -14.03
CA VAL A 345 -11.99 -21.68 -13.52
C VAL A 345 -10.59 -22.15 -14.00
N GLY A 346 -9.97 -23.13 -13.35
CA GLY A 346 -8.62 -23.56 -13.74
C GLY A 346 -7.49 -23.05 -12.87
N ARG A 347 -6.31 -23.05 -13.49
CA ARG A 347 -5.07 -22.52 -12.94
C ARG A 347 -5.11 -20.99 -13.04
N ARG A 348 -5.32 -20.34 -11.90
CA ARG A 348 -5.68 -18.92 -11.78
C ARG A 348 -4.59 -18.08 -11.13
N MET A 349 -3.66 -18.72 -10.42
CA MET A 349 -2.51 -18.11 -9.76
C MET A 349 -1.28 -18.29 -10.65
N ARG A 350 -0.70 -17.16 -11.07
CA ARG A 350 0.49 -17.11 -11.94
C ARG A 350 1.51 -16.15 -11.39
N LYS A 351 2.79 -16.46 -11.60
CA LYS A 351 3.85 -15.49 -11.37
C LYS A 351 3.68 -14.30 -12.31
N VAL A 352 3.93 -13.09 -11.80
CA VAL A 352 3.79 -11.84 -12.55
C VAL A 352 4.93 -10.89 -12.25
N THR A 353 5.25 -10.03 -13.20
CA THR A 353 6.15 -8.89 -12.95
C THR A 353 5.44 -7.81 -12.15
N LYS A 354 6.20 -6.91 -11.52
CA LYS A 354 5.65 -5.73 -10.81
C LYS A 354 4.67 -4.95 -11.69
N ASP A 355 5.02 -4.77 -12.96
CA ASP A 355 4.23 -3.99 -13.93
C ASP A 355 2.90 -4.64 -14.24
N GLN A 356 2.91 -5.94 -14.51
CA GLN A 356 1.69 -6.70 -14.77
C GLN A 356 0.75 -6.71 -13.56
N ALA A 357 1.33 -6.79 -12.35
CA ALA A 357 0.60 -6.76 -11.09
C ALA A 357 -0.03 -5.38 -10.84
N ILE A 358 0.72 -4.29 -10.99
CA ILE A 358 0.23 -2.91 -10.83
C ILE A 358 -0.83 -2.59 -11.90
N ALA A 359 -0.57 -2.93 -13.17
CA ALA A 359 -1.51 -2.70 -14.26
C ALA A 359 -2.85 -3.41 -14.03
N ALA A 360 -2.83 -4.61 -13.46
CA ALA A 360 -4.03 -5.36 -13.13
C ALA A 360 -4.83 -4.78 -11.96
N LEU A 361 -4.16 -4.11 -11.02
CA LEU A 361 -4.81 -3.34 -9.96
C LEU A 361 -5.34 -1.99 -10.48
N ALA A 362 -4.73 -1.44 -11.52
CA ALA A 362 -5.14 -0.19 -12.17
C ALA A 362 -6.33 -0.36 -13.15
N VAL A 363 -6.87 -1.58 -13.32
CA VAL A 363 -8.05 -1.83 -14.17
C VAL A 363 -9.26 -1.06 -13.61
N GLY A 364 -9.65 0.02 -14.30
CA GLY A 364 -10.71 0.93 -13.90
C GLY A 364 -10.24 2.29 -13.37
N ILE A 365 -8.94 2.44 -13.08
CA ILE A 365 -8.31 3.71 -12.68
C ILE A 365 -6.99 3.85 -13.45
N PRO A 366 -7.00 4.35 -14.70
CA PRO A 366 -5.82 4.41 -15.56
C PRO A 366 -4.72 5.37 -15.07
N THR A 367 -4.94 6.06 -13.95
CA THR A 367 -4.06 7.12 -13.43
C THR A 367 -3.02 6.63 -12.42
N LEU A 368 -2.98 5.32 -12.11
CA LEU A 368 -2.13 4.75 -11.05
C LEU A 368 -0.85 4.06 -11.54
N SER A 369 -0.60 4.01 -12.85
CA SER A 369 0.70 3.57 -13.40
C SER A 369 1.73 4.69 -13.25
N VAL A 370 2.24 4.88 -12.03
CA VAL A 370 3.29 5.87 -11.74
C VAL A 370 4.62 5.14 -11.60
N ARG A 371 5.22 4.76 -12.73
CA ARG A 371 6.68 4.81 -12.86
C ARG A 371 7.01 6.22 -13.35
N VAL A 372 7.91 6.91 -12.65
CA VAL A 372 8.42 8.22 -13.09
C VAL A 372 9.11 8.09 -14.46
N GLU A 373 9.68 6.92 -14.75
CA GLU A 373 10.33 6.56 -16.02
C GLU A 373 9.33 6.36 -17.19
N ASP A 374 8.08 5.97 -16.89
CA ASP A 374 7.00 5.81 -17.89
C ASP A 374 6.17 7.09 -18.07
N ARG A 375 6.54 8.15 -17.36
CA ARG A 375 5.92 9.48 -17.46
C ARG A 375 6.85 10.41 -18.20
N ARG A 376 6.40 10.90 -19.35
CA ARG A 376 7.12 11.92 -20.11
C ARG A 376 6.66 13.30 -19.69
N THR A 377 7.64 14.12 -19.29
CA THR A 377 7.42 15.53 -19.01
C THR A 377 7.54 16.30 -20.32
N VAL A 378 6.48 17.01 -20.67
CA VAL A 378 6.38 17.80 -21.90
C VAL A 378 6.33 19.26 -21.48
N VAL A 379 7.40 19.99 -21.79
CA VAL A 379 7.52 21.42 -21.55
C VAL A 379 6.80 22.17 -22.67
N VAL A 380 5.92 23.09 -22.30
CA VAL A 380 5.17 23.95 -23.23
C VAL A 380 5.44 25.42 -22.93
N GLU A 381 5.13 26.29 -23.87
CA GLU A 381 5.49 27.70 -23.85
C GLU A 381 4.80 28.48 -22.72
N GLU A 382 3.49 28.27 -22.54
CA GLU A 382 2.71 29.03 -21.56
C GLU A 382 1.94 28.16 -20.55
N GLN A 383 1.57 28.78 -19.42
CA GLN A 383 0.78 28.10 -18.38
C GLN A 383 -0.62 27.73 -18.84
N ASP A 384 -1.22 28.51 -19.75
CA ASP A 384 -2.54 28.19 -20.29
C ASP A 384 -2.48 27.01 -21.28
N ASP A 385 -1.38 26.85 -22.01
CA ASP A 385 -1.15 25.72 -22.93
C ASP A 385 -1.17 24.38 -22.19
N VAL A 386 -0.60 24.34 -20.98
CA VAL A 386 -0.61 23.14 -20.11
C VAL A 386 -2.03 22.61 -19.99
N GLN A 387 -2.99 23.49 -19.69
CA GLN A 387 -4.38 23.10 -19.48
C GLN A 387 -5.08 22.65 -20.76
N VAL A 388 -4.69 23.24 -21.90
CA VAL A 388 -5.24 22.92 -23.22
C VAL A 388 -4.74 21.55 -23.68
N TYR A 389 -3.43 21.30 -23.63
CA TYR A 389 -2.84 20.00 -23.94
C TYR A 389 -3.35 18.91 -23.00
N GLU A 390 -3.46 19.16 -21.69
CA GLU A 390 -4.02 18.20 -20.74
C GLU A 390 -5.48 17.83 -21.06
N HIS A 391 -6.29 18.79 -21.52
CA HIS A 391 -7.67 18.53 -21.93
C HIS A 391 -7.73 17.68 -23.20
N ILE A 392 -6.99 18.07 -24.24
CA ILE A 392 -6.94 17.31 -25.50
C ILE A 392 -6.44 15.90 -25.22
N TYR A 393 -5.32 15.76 -24.51
CA TYR A 393 -4.75 14.46 -24.13
C TYR A 393 -5.76 13.59 -23.38
N ARG A 394 -6.50 14.15 -22.40
CA ARG A 394 -7.56 13.39 -21.70
C ARG A 394 -8.65 12.87 -22.64
N LEU A 395 -9.00 13.60 -23.69
CA LEU A 395 -10.01 13.20 -24.67
C LEU A 395 -9.53 12.13 -25.66
N VAL A 396 -8.22 12.05 -25.92
CA VAL A 396 -7.64 11.15 -26.95
C VAL A 396 -6.77 10.03 -26.39
N ARG A 397 -6.42 10.05 -25.09
CA ARG A 397 -5.48 9.10 -24.48
C ARG A 397 -5.82 7.62 -24.72
N GLY A 398 -7.11 7.28 -24.84
CA GLY A 398 -7.56 5.90 -25.04
C GLY A 398 -7.21 5.34 -26.42
N GLU A 399 -6.83 6.20 -27.37
CA GLU A 399 -6.48 5.87 -28.74
C GLU A 399 -4.97 5.94 -28.98
N MET A 400 -4.18 6.32 -27.97
CA MET A 400 -2.73 6.40 -28.08
C MET A 400 -2.13 4.99 -28.16
N THR A 401 -1.13 4.83 -29.02
CA THR A 401 -0.44 3.57 -29.28
C THR A 401 0.74 3.35 -28.34
N GLY A 402 1.32 4.43 -27.81
CA GLY A 402 2.49 4.37 -26.95
C GLY A 402 2.16 4.04 -25.48
N PRO A 403 3.08 3.37 -24.76
CA PRO A 403 2.84 2.95 -23.38
C PRO A 403 3.03 4.09 -22.36
N ARG A 404 3.63 5.22 -22.76
CA ARG A 404 4.02 6.29 -21.82
C ARG A 404 2.90 7.29 -21.57
N SER A 405 2.78 7.72 -20.32
CA SER A 405 1.86 8.78 -19.93
C SER A 405 2.49 10.16 -20.08
N LEU A 406 1.71 11.18 -20.44
CA LEU A 406 2.20 12.56 -20.61
C LEU A 406 1.85 13.43 -19.40
N GLN A 407 2.78 14.30 -19.03
CA GLN A 407 2.57 15.42 -18.11
C GLN A 407 3.04 16.71 -18.75
N PHE A 408 2.22 17.75 -18.68
CA PHE A 408 2.57 19.04 -19.25
C PHE A 408 3.04 19.98 -18.13
N VAL A 409 4.10 20.74 -18.39
CA VAL A 409 4.63 21.78 -17.52
C VAL A 409 4.95 23.01 -18.36
N SER A 410 4.73 24.21 -17.84
CA SER A 410 5.18 25.40 -18.58
C SER A 410 6.69 25.60 -18.40
N SER A 411 7.33 26.25 -19.37
CA SER A 411 8.75 26.63 -19.27
C SER A 411 9.02 27.70 -18.21
N GLY A 412 7.97 28.29 -17.61
CA GLY A 412 8.05 29.39 -16.67
C GLY A 412 8.28 30.74 -17.36
N SER A 413 7.98 31.83 -16.65
CA SER A 413 8.29 33.19 -17.10
C SER A 413 9.79 33.44 -16.92
N GLY A 414 10.48 33.77 -18.02
CA GLY A 414 11.93 33.91 -18.09
C GLY A 414 12.54 34.74 -16.94
N SER A 415 13.65 34.25 -16.38
CA SER A 415 14.48 35.00 -15.44
C SER A 415 14.95 36.30 -16.08
N ALA A 416 14.72 37.43 -15.39
CA ALA A 416 14.99 38.79 -15.83
C ALA A 416 16.48 39.15 -16.10
N GLU A 417 17.37 38.16 -16.16
CA GLU A 417 18.82 38.36 -16.24
C GLU A 417 19.35 38.46 -17.67
N HIS A 418 18.60 38.06 -18.71
CA HIS A 418 19.04 38.11 -20.12
C HIS A 418 17.93 38.55 -21.11
N PRO A 419 17.75 39.86 -21.36
CA PRO A 419 16.65 40.40 -22.19
C PRO A 419 16.82 40.23 -23.71
N GLU A 420 17.96 39.75 -24.21
CA GLU A 420 18.22 39.68 -25.66
C GLU A 420 17.90 38.31 -26.29
N ASN A 421 17.45 37.33 -25.50
CA ASN A 421 17.04 35.98 -25.96
C ASN A 421 15.83 35.43 -25.16
N SER A 422 14.87 36.27 -24.79
CA SER A 422 13.79 35.93 -23.84
C SER A 422 12.47 35.52 -24.53
N GLY A 423 12.51 34.58 -25.48
CA GLY A 423 11.31 34.02 -26.10
C GLY A 423 10.79 32.79 -25.35
N SER A 424 9.48 32.57 -25.30
CA SER A 424 8.85 31.37 -24.71
C SER A 424 9.44 30.08 -25.29
N SER A 425 9.61 30.02 -26.61
CA SER A 425 10.26 28.90 -27.31
C SER A 425 11.75 28.72 -26.96
N PHE A 426 12.45 29.77 -26.56
CA PHE A 426 13.84 29.68 -26.08
C PHE A 426 13.90 29.01 -24.71
N GLU A 427 13.01 29.37 -23.79
CA GLU A 427 12.94 28.78 -22.45
C GLU A 427 12.59 27.29 -22.50
N VAL A 428 11.65 26.89 -23.36
CA VAL A 428 11.35 25.47 -23.62
C VAL A 428 12.62 24.73 -24.05
N ARG A 429 13.37 25.27 -25.02
CA ARG A 429 14.60 24.65 -25.51
C ARG A 429 15.69 24.57 -24.45
N ARG A 430 15.85 25.63 -23.67
CA ARG A 430 16.83 25.70 -22.59
C ARG A 430 16.56 24.63 -21.55
N LEU A 431 15.33 24.58 -21.03
CA LEU A 431 14.93 23.65 -19.99
C LEU A 431 15.05 22.19 -20.43
N VAL A 432 14.60 21.87 -21.66
CA VAL A 432 14.71 20.51 -22.21
C VAL A 432 16.16 20.08 -22.35
N ARG A 433 17.04 20.95 -22.85
CA ARG A 433 18.47 20.64 -23.02
C ARG A 433 19.21 20.51 -21.69
N GLU A 434 18.96 21.40 -20.74
CA GLU A 434 19.56 21.33 -19.41
C GLU A 434 19.20 20.03 -18.70
N LEU A 435 17.92 19.66 -18.72
CA LEU A 435 17.45 18.45 -18.04
C LEU A 435 17.87 17.16 -18.76
N ARG A 436 17.92 17.15 -20.10
CA ARG A 436 18.52 16.03 -20.85
C ARG A 436 20.02 15.91 -20.61
N GLY A 437 20.74 17.03 -20.57
CA GLY A 437 22.16 17.06 -20.24
C GLY A 437 22.47 16.52 -18.83
N ALA A 438 21.51 16.64 -17.91
CA ALA A 438 21.55 16.05 -16.57
C ALA A 438 21.12 14.57 -16.50
N GLY A 439 20.82 13.93 -17.64
CA GLY A 439 20.46 12.51 -17.74
C GLY A 439 18.96 12.20 -17.72
N ASN A 440 18.08 13.19 -17.93
CA ASN A 440 16.64 12.96 -18.03
C ASN A 440 16.19 12.73 -19.48
N ASP A 441 16.08 11.47 -19.91
CA ASP A 441 15.67 11.11 -21.28
C ASP A 441 14.15 11.14 -21.51
N THR A 442 13.34 11.39 -20.47
CA THR A 442 11.88 11.41 -20.57
C THR A 442 11.29 12.81 -20.75
N ILE A 443 12.14 13.83 -20.86
CA ILE A 443 11.70 15.21 -21.09
C ILE A 443 11.66 15.59 -22.57
N PHE A 444 10.58 16.24 -22.99
CA PHE A 444 10.35 16.74 -24.34
C PHE A 444 9.83 18.17 -24.30
N GLY A 445 9.94 18.90 -25.40
CA GLY A 445 9.37 20.23 -25.57
C GLY A 445 8.38 20.26 -26.72
N ILE A 446 7.33 21.06 -26.61
CA ILE A 446 6.51 21.49 -27.74
C ILE A 446 6.66 22.99 -27.90
N ILE A 447 6.85 23.43 -29.14
CA ILE A 447 6.97 24.84 -29.51
C ILE A 447 6.07 25.18 -30.69
N ASP A 448 5.72 26.46 -30.77
CA ASP A 448 4.92 27.00 -31.86
C ASP A 448 5.70 27.04 -33.19
N ARG A 449 4.96 27.14 -34.30
CA ARG A 449 5.52 27.00 -35.65
C ARG A 449 6.46 28.14 -36.05
N ASP A 450 6.31 29.30 -35.44
CA ASP A 450 7.13 30.49 -35.71
C ASP A 450 8.53 30.42 -35.09
N ALA A 451 8.76 29.47 -34.17
CA ALA A 451 10.06 29.22 -33.57
C ALA A 451 10.96 28.41 -34.52
N ALA A 452 12.11 29.00 -34.92
CA ALA A 452 13.05 28.41 -35.89
C ALA A 452 13.34 26.92 -35.63
N SER A 453 13.16 26.04 -36.63
CA SER A 453 13.30 24.57 -36.50
C SER A 453 14.52 24.16 -35.65
N SER A 454 14.29 23.36 -34.61
CA SER A 454 15.32 23.09 -33.58
C SER A 454 16.38 22.07 -34.00
N GLY A 455 16.14 21.26 -35.03
CA GLY A 455 17.02 20.13 -35.38
C GLY A 455 17.19 19.10 -34.25
N ASP A 456 16.45 19.24 -33.16
CA ASP A 456 16.56 18.48 -31.92
C ASP A 456 15.34 17.57 -31.79
N ALA A 457 15.55 16.26 -31.79
CA ALA A 457 14.49 15.26 -31.73
C ALA A 457 13.66 15.32 -30.42
N ALA A 458 14.18 15.98 -29.39
CA ALA A 458 13.48 16.20 -28.13
C ALA A 458 12.45 17.35 -28.18
N ILE A 459 12.50 18.19 -29.22
CA ILE A 459 11.67 19.39 -29.35
C ILE A 459 10.79 19.22 -30.59
N LEU A 460 9.49 19.08 -30.36
CA LEU A 460 8.49 18.94 -31.41
C LEU A 460 7.91 20.32 -31.76
N VAL A 461 7.73 20.57 -33.05
CA VAL A 461 7.11 21.80 -33.56
C VAL A 461 5.67 21.48 -33.97
N SER A 462 4.73 22.40 -33.71
CA SER A 462 3.41 22.33 -34.32
C SER A 462 3.50 22.60 -35.83
N GLU A 463 3.55 21.56 -36.66
CA GLU A 463 3.81 21.73 -38.10
C GLU A 463 2.58 22.27 -38.88
N GLU A 464 1.37 21.79 -38.57
CA GLU A 464 0.17 22.12 -39.36
C GLU A 464 -0.47 23.47 -38.98
N ARG A 465 -0.32 23.92 -37.73
CA ARG A 465 -0.95 25.15 -37.22
C ARG A 465 0.02 26.00 -36.44
N TYR A 466 -0.24 27.31 -36.39
CA TYR A 466 0.61 28.30 -35.74
C TYR A 466 0.91 27.92 -34.29
N SER A 467 -0.12 27.74 -33.46
CA SER A 467 0.02 27.42 -32.04
C SER A 467 -1.11 26.50 -31.53
N ILE A 468 -1.07 26.16 -30.24
CA ILE A 468 -2.07 25.28 -29.61
C ILE A 468 -3.49 25.86 -29.65
N GLU A 469 -3.62 27.19 -29.61
CA GLU A 469 -4.91 27.88 -29.68
C GLU A 469 -5.61 27.64 -31.03
N ASN A 470 -4.86 27.52 -32.13
CA ASN A 470 -5.44 27.20 -33.44
C ASN A 470 -6.04 25.79 -33.46
N TYR A 471 -5.63 24.86 -32.60
CA TYR A 471 -6.28 23.55 -32.45
C TYR A 471 -7.50 23.64 -31.54
N ALA A 472 -7.37 24.31 -30.39
CA ALA A 472 -8.45 24.44 -29.42
C ALA A 472 -9.64 25.26 -29.97
N LEU A 473 -9.35 26.27 -30.79
CA LEU A 473 -10.33 27.15 -31.42
C LEU A 473 -10.61 26.74 -32.88
N ASP A 474 -10.44 25.47 -33.23
CA ASP A 474 -10.76 24.97 -34.57
C ASP A 474 -12.20 25.36 -34.99
N PRO A 475 -12.44 25.78 -36.25
CA PRO A 475 -13.76 26.19 -36.72
C PRO A 475 -14.84 25.13 -36.47
N LEU A 476 -14.53 23.83 -36.57
CA LEU A 476 -15.54 22.81 -36.30
C LEU A 476 -15.94 22.76 -34.82
N LEU A 477 -14.97 22.90 -33.92
CA LEU A 477 -15.21 22.90 -32.47
C LEU A 477 -15.91 24.18 -32.01
N VAL A 478 -15.48 25.33 -32.53
CA VAL A 478 -16.14 26.62 -32.22
C VAL A 478 -17.56 26.65 -32.81
N GLY A 479 -17.75 26.15 -34.04
CA GLY A 479 -19.08 26.05 -34.65
C GLY A 479 -20.02 25.16 -33.86
N ALA A 480 -19.54 24.01 -33.38
CA ALA A 480 -20.29 23.16 -32.46
C ALA A 480 -20.66 23.90 -31.16
N LEU A 481 -19.71 24.61 -30.53
CA LEU A 481 -20.00 25.41 -29.32
C LEU A 481 -21.07 26.48 -29.58
N LEU A 482 -20.95 27.22 -30.69
CA LEU A 482 -21.91 28.26 -31.06
C LEU A 482 -23.32 27.69 -31.24
N LEU A 483 -23.44 26.53 -31.88
CA LEU A 483 -24.72 25.85 -32.06
C LEU A 483 -25.26 25.28 -30.73
N MET A 484 -24.41 24.71 -29.88
CA MET A 484 -24.78 24.21 -28.55
C MET A 484 -25.36 25.31 -27.65
N GLN A 485 -24.75 26.48 -27.68
CA GLN A 485 -25.11 27.61 -26.82
C GLN A 485 -26.19 28.52 -27.44
N ASN A 486 -26.68 28.18 -28.64
CA ASN A 486 -27.59 29.02 -29.43
C ASN A 486 -27.02 30.44 -29.68
N PHE A 487 -25.70 30.55 -29.84
CA PHE A 487 -25.02 31.80 -30.22
C PHE A 487 -24.97 32.01 -31.74
N ALA A 488 -25.18 30.92 -32.50
CA ALA A 488 -25.44 30.96 -33.92
C ALA A 488 -26.54 29.95 -34.27
N THR A 489 -27.36 30.28 -35.26
CA THR A 489 -28.34 29.38 -35.84
C THR A 489 -27.68 28.38 -36.79
N ALA A 490 -28.33 27.25 -37.05
CA ALA A 490 -27.85 26.28 -38.04
C ALA A 490 -27.61 26.93 -39.42
N GLN A 491 -28.50 27.83 -39.85
CA GLN A 491 -28.36 28.55 -41.12
C GLN A 491 -27.15 29.48 -41.16
N GLU A 492 -26.87 30.19 -40.06
CA GLU A 492 -25.67 31.06 -39.94
C GLU A 492 -24.36 30.26 -39.99
N LEU A 493 -24.40 28.97 -39.68
CA LEU A 493 -23.28 28.03 -39.80
C LEU A 493 -23.30 27.24 -41.12
N GLY A 494 -24.17 27.59 -42.08
CA GLY A 494 -24.27 26.90 -43.37
C GLY A 494 -24.88 25.49 -43.30
N LEU A 495 -25.62 25.19 -42.23
CA LEU A 495 -26.22 23.88 -41.96
C LEU A 495 -27.73 23.85 -42.27
N PRO A 496 -28.32 22.66 -42.52
CA PRO A 496 -29.76 22.53 -42.70
C PRO A 496 -30.57 23.09 -41.53
N VAL A 497 -31.76 23.62 -41.82
CA VAL A 497 -32.65 24.19 -40.80
C VAL A 497 -33.00 23.15 -39.74
N GLY A 498 -32.84 23.51 -38.47
CA GLY A 498 -33.14 22.63 -37.34
C GLY A 498 -32.02 21.65 -36.96
N THR A 499 -30.86 21.70 -37.64
CA THR A 499 -29.67 20.94 -37.23
C THR A 499 -29.27 21.31 -35.80
N ARG A 500 -29.03 20.30 -34.97
CA ARG A 500 -28.59 20.45 -33.58
C ARG A 500 -27.18 19.93 -33.42
N HIS A 501 -26.48 20.36 -32.37
CA HIS A 501 -25.08 20.03 -32.12
C HIS A 501 -24.78 18.52 -32.09
N PHE A 502 -25.65 17.69 -31.51
CA PHE A 502 -25.47 16.24 -31.47
C PHE A 502 -25.70 15.53 -32.82
N ALA A 503 -26.23 16.24 -33.81
CA ALA A 503 -26.42 15.73 -35.17
C ALA A 503 -25.27 16.14 -36.11
N LEU A 504 -24.23 16.80 -35.58
CA LEU A 504 -23.07 17.21 -36.38
C LEU A 504 -22.25 15.98 -36.79
N GLY A 505 -21.85 15.98 -38.05
CA GLY A 505 -21.19 14.87 -38.74
C GLY A 505 -20.29 15.39 -39.86
N VAL A 506 -19.63 14.48 -40.57
CA VAL A 506 -18.65 14.78 -41.62
C VAL A 506 -19.27 15.62 -42.75
N GLU A 507 -20.53 15.35 -43.07
CA GLU A 507 -21.31 16.05 -44.09
C GLU A 507 -21.51 17.55 -43.79
N HIS A 508 -21.40 17.94 -42.52
CA HIS A 508 -21.60 19.32 -42.06
C HIS A 508 -20.29 20.12 -42.04
N SER A 509 -19.14 19.44 -42.04
CA SER A 509 -17.85 20.06 -41.71
C SER A 509 -17.43 21.14 -42.70
N SER A 510 -17.51 20.89 -44.01
CA SER A 510 -17.11 21.86 -45.04
C SER A 510 -17.95 23.15 -45.01
N SER A 511 -19.26 23.03 -44.84
CA SER A 511 -20.16 24.19 -44.78
C SER A 511 -19.91 25.03 -43.53
N MET A 512 -19.69 24.37 -42.38
CA MET A 512 -19.41 25.04 -41.12
C MET A 512 -18.08 25.80 -41.14
N VAL A 513 -17.02 25.19 -41.71
CA VAL A 513 -15.74 25.88 -41.92
C VAL A 513 -15.92 27.09 -42.82
N ALA A 514 -16.61 26.95 -43.94
CA ALA A 514 -16.83 28.06 -44.87
C ALA A 514 -17.58 29.23 -44.22
N ALA A 515 -18.67 28.93 -43.48
CA ALA A 515 -19.46 29.94 -42.79
C ALA A 515 -18.65 30.68 -41.71
N ILE A 516 -17.85 29.96 -40.93
CA ILE A 516 -16.99 30.55 -39.89
C ILE A 516 -15.88 31.37 -40.53
N ALA A 517 -15.18 30.83 -41.52
CA ALA A 517 -14.11 31.55 -42.23
C ALA A 517 -14.63 32.86 -42.83
N GLN A 518 -15.82 32.83 -43.46
CA GLN A 518 -16.48 34.01 -43.99
C GLN A 518 -16.82 35.02 -42.88
N LYS A 519 -17.34 34.56 -41.74
CA LYS A 519 -17.66 35.45 -40.60
C LYS A 519 -16.43 36.12 -40.00
N LEU A 520 -15.30 35.41 -40.00
CA LEU A 520 -14.01 35.92 -39.52
C LEU A 520 -13.30 36.80 -40.56
N ASN A 521 -13.77 36.85 -41.82
CA ASN A 521 -13.10 37.45 -42.97
C ASN A 521 -11.70 36.83 -43.24
N ILE A 522 -11.61 35.50 -43.18
CA ILE A 522 -10.39 34.72 -43.49
C ILE A 522 -10.71 33.62 -44.53
N ASP A 523 -11.73 33.82 -45.36
CA ASP A 523 -12.16 32.85 -46.37
C ASP A 523 -11.39 32.94 -47.69
N GLU A 524 -10.74 34.09 -47.94
CA GLU A 524 -9.91 34.36 -49.10
C GLU A 524 -8.52 33.70 -48.99
N GLY A 525 -7.99 33.25 -50.13
CA GLY A 525 -6.65 32.68 -50.24
C GLY A 525 -6.62 31.17 -50.46
N ALA A 526 -5.41 30.60 -50.32
CA ALA A 526 -5.19 29.17 -50.45
C ALA A 526 -5.80 28.39 -49.26
N ARG A 527 -6.12 27.12 -49.50
CA ARG A 527 -6.71 26.22 -48.50
C ARG A 527 -5.90 24.95 -48.42
N THR A 528 -5.62 24.53 -47.20
CA THR A 528 -4.91 23.28 -46.90
C THR A 528 -5.91 22.24 -46.38
N SER A 529 -5.80 21.01 -46.88
CA SER A 529 -6.63 19.90 -46.41
C SER A 529 -6.14 19.42 -45.04
N VAL A 530 -6.96 19.60 -44.00
CA VAL A 530 -6.63 19.17 -42.64
C VAL A 530 -7.42 17.91 -42.29
N THR A 531 -6.73 16.90 -41.76
CA THR A 531 -7.35 15.66 -41.28
C THR A 531 -7.81 15.79 -39.84
N TYR A 532 -8.93 15.14 -39.50
CA TYR A 532 -9.55 15.15 -38.17
C TYR A 532 -9.59 13.75 -37.57
N ARG A 533 -9.75 13.66 -36.24
CA ARG A 533 -9.83 12.39 -35.48
C ARG A 533 -10.89 11.44 -36.03
N GLY A 534 -11.99 11.97 -36.59
CA GLY A 534 -13.03 11.16 -37.23
C GLY A 534 -12.63 10.46 -38.54
N GLY A 535 -11.38 10.58 -39.00
CA GLY A 535 -10.89 9.93 -40.22
C GLY A 535 -11.28 10.65 -41.53
N PHE A 536 -11.79 11.88 -41.44
CA PHE A 536 -12.15 12.71 -42.58
C PHE A 536 -11.21 13.92 -42.69
N SER A 537 -11.22 14.60 -43.85
CA SER A 537 -10.43 15.81 -44.08
C SER A 537 -11.28 16.96 -44.59
N VAL A 538 -10.94 18.18 -44.20
CA VAL A 538 -11.66 19.40 -44.56
C VAL A 538 -10.66 20.45 -45.04
N PRO A 539 -10.92 21.16 -46.16
CA PRO A 539 -10.09 22.27 -46.59
C PRO A 539 -10.28 23.48 -45.67
N ILE A 540 -9.23 23.87 -44.95
CA ILE A 540 -9.20 25.05 -44.06
C ILE A 540 -8.38 26.16 -44.74
N PRO A 541 -8.83 27.43 -44.71
CA PRO A 541 -8.03 28.55 -45.21
C PRO A 541 -6.68 28.68 -44.51
N ASP A 542 -5.63 28.90 -45.30
CA ASP A 542 -4.25 28.99 -44.79
C ASP A 542 -4.06 30.18 -43.85
N GLY A 543 -4.85 31.25 -44.06
CA GLY A 543 -4.91 32.40 -43.17
C GLY A 543 -5.35 32.00 -41.75
N PHE A 544 -6.21 30.99 -41.59
CA PHE A 544 -6.62 30.48 -40.27
C PHE A 544 -5.50 29.67 -39.61
N LEU A 545 -4.85 28.80 -40.39
CA LEU A 545 -3.79 27.91 -39.90
C LEU A 545 -2.53 28.68 -39.50
N SER A 546 -2.34 29.89 -40.04
CA SER A 546 -1.14 30.71 -39.86
C SER A 546 -1.37 31.96 -39.02
N LEU A 547 -2.60 32.22 -38.58
CA LEU A 547 -2.90 33.34 -37.69
C LEU A 547 -2.36 33.06 -36.29
N ARG A 548 -1.74 34.06 -35.67
CA ARG A 548 -1.25 33.98 -34.30
C ARG A 548 -2.41 33.66 -33.33
N GLY A 549 -2.18 32.75 -32.39
CA GLY A 549 -3.21 32.21 -31.49
C GLY A 549 -4.05 33.27 -30.75
N HIS A 550 -3.39 34.24 -30.10
CA HIS A 550 -4.09 35.35 -29.44
C HIS A 550 -4.91 36.22 -30.41
N ASP A 551 -4.41 36.48 -31.61
CA ASP A 551 -5.13 37.27 -32.62
C ASP A 551 -6.38 36.52 -33.09
N LEU A 552 -6.27 35.20 -33.26
CA LEU A 552 -7.41 34.33 -33.58
C LEU A 552 -8.47 34.36 -32.47
N GLN A 553 -8.06 34.24 -31.21
CA GLN A 553 -8.98 34.32 -30.07
C GLN A 553 -9.70 35.66 -30.03
N ASN A 554 -8.97 36.76 -30.17
CA ASN A 554 -9.55 38.10 -30.20
C ASN A 554 -10.54 38.26 -31.36
N LEU A 555 -10.18 37.74 -32.53
CA LEU A 555 -11.05 37.79 -33.71
C LEU A 555 -12.37 37.03 -33.49
N TYR A 556 -12.33 35.83 -32.90
CA TYR A 556 -13.54 35.10 -32.54
C TYR A 556 -14.42 35.89 -31.57
N VAL A 557 -13.80 36.48 -30.54
CA VAL A 557 -14.48 37.26 -29.52
C VAL A 557 -15.10 38.54 -30.08
N ASP A 558 -14.46 39.17 -31.07
CA ASP A 558 -14.98 40.38 -31.72
C ASP A 558 -16.12 40.07 -32.70
N ARG A 559 -16.04 38.95 -33.42
CA ARG A 559 -17.08 38.52 -34.37
C ARG A 559 -18.27 37.84 -33.71
N TYR A 560 -18.05 37.22 -32.55
CA TYR A 560 -19.07 36.63 -31.70
C TYR A 560 -18.95 37.17 -30.27
N PRO A 561 -19.45 38.40 -29.99
CA PRO A 561 -19.30 39.06 -28.69
C PRO A 561 -19.82 38.25 -27.49
N MET A 562 -20.74 37.31 -27.70
CA MET A 562 -21.25 36.42 -26.66
C MET A 562 -20.16 35.52 -26.05
N LEU A 563 -19.09 35.23 -26.80
CA LEU A 563 -17.94 34.45 -26.32
C LEU A 563 -17.14 35.18 -25.23
N ARG A 564 -17.26 36.52 -25.11
CA ARG A 564 -16.63 37.32 -24.03
C ARG A 564 -17.00 36.84 -22.63
N ARG A 565 -18.13 36.13 -22.48
CA ARG A 565 -18.57 35.59 -21.20
C ARG A 565 -17.67 34.47 -20.68
N TYR A 566 -16.91 33.82 -21.56
CA TYR A 566 -15.99 32.75 -21.19
C TYR A 566 -14.61 33.33 -20.93
N ARG A 567 -14.22 33.41 -19.66
CA ARG A 567 -12.88 33.85 -19.24
C ARG A 567 -11.77 32.96 -19.80
N LYS A 568 -12.09 31.69 -20.07
CA LYS A 568 -11.19 30.62 -20.52
C LYS A 568 -11.79 29.95 -21.77
N LEU A 569 -11.78 30.67 -22.89
CA LEU A 569 -12.53 30.27 -24.09
C LEU A 569 -12.05 28.92 -24.64
N MET A 570 -10.74 28.71 -24.76
CA MET A 570 -10.17 27.45 -25.27
C MET A 570 -10.60 26.24 -24.44
N GLN A 571 -10.47 26.34 -23.12
CA GLN A 571 -10.88 25.27 -22.22
C GLN A 571 -12.39 25.01 -22.32
N THR A 572 -13.20 26.07 -22.45
CA THR A 572 -14.65 25.95 -22.65
C THR A 572 -15.00 25.21 -23.95
N VAL A 573 -14.32 25.55 -25.06
CA VAL A 573 -14.52 24.85 -26.34
C VAL A 573 -14.19 23.36 -26.21
N LEU A 574 -13.10 23.03 -25.51
CA LEU A 574 -12.70 21.63 -25.32
C LEU A 574 -13.63 20.85 -24.37
N GLU A 575 -14.03 21.46 -23.24
CA GLU A 575 -14.88 20.82 -22.24
C GLU A 575 -16.31 20.59 -22.73
N MET A 576 -16.84 21.50 -23.55
CA MET A 576 -18.22 21.46 -24.04
C MET A 576 -18.30 20.85 -25.44
N ALA A 577 -17.62 21.43 -26.43
CA ALA A 577 -17.77 21.02 -27.82
C ALA A 577 -16.94 19.76 -28.14
N ALA A 578 -15.64 19.75 -27.83
CA ALA A 578 -14.79 18.60 -28.17
C ALA A 578 -15.20 17.31 -27.41
N ARG A 579 -15.89 17.45 -26.27
CA ARG A 579 -16.49 16.31 -25.56
C ARG A 579 -17.68 15.69 -26.30
N ASP A 580 -18.53 16.50 -26.90
CA ASP A 580 -19.75 16.04 -27.59
C ASP A 580 -19.49 15.66 -29.06
N VAL A 581 -18.51 16.31 -29.70
CA VAL A 581 -18.07 16.01 -31.07
C VAL A 581 -16.56 15.71 -31.13
N PRO A 582 -16.07 14.67 -30.43
CA PRO A 582 -14.65 14.33 -30.39
C PRO A 582 -14.04 14.05 -31.76
N GLN A 583 -14.86 13.62 -32.73
CA GLN A 583 -14.46 13.41 -34.12
C GLN A 583 -13.92 14.68 -34.81
N PHE A 584 -14.24 15.87 -34.29
CA PHE A 584 -13.80 17.17 -34.82
C PHE A 584 -12.50 17.68 -34.19
N ILE A 585 -11.83 16.91 -33.32
CA ILE A 585 -10.48 17.25 -32.86
C ILE A 585 -9.52 17.11 -34.05
N PRO A 586 -8.68 18.12 -34.37
CA PRO A 586 -7.75 18.01 -35.50
C PRO A 586 -6.74 16.88 -35.31
N GLY A 587 -6.45 16.13 -36.39
CA GLY A 587 -5.60 14.95 -36.36
C GLY A 587 -4.14 15.25 -36.02
N ALA A 588 -3.60 16.40 -36.43
CA ALA A 588 -2.22 16.77 -36.16
C ALA A 588 -1.86 16.81 -34.67
N VAL A 589 -2.72 17.40 -33.81
CA VAL A 589 -2.46 17.41 -32.36
C VAL A 589 -2.57 16.01 -31.76
N VAL A 590 -3.44 15.15 -32.30
CA VAL A 590 -3.54 13.74 -31.88
C VAL A 590 -2.28 12.99 -32.26
N ALA A 591 -1.77 13.17 -33.48
CA ALA A 591 -0.54 12.55 -33.96
C ALA A 591 0.69 13.03 -33.17
N LEU A 592 0.75 14.33 -32.85
CA LEU A 592 1.80 14.92 -32.03
C LEU A 592 1.83 14.30 -30.62
N LEU A 593 0.66 14.19 -29.98
CA LEU A 593 0.54 13.56 -28.67
C LEU A 593 0.87 12.07 -28.72
N ASP A 594 0.40 11.34 -29.73
CA ASP A 594 0.71 9.91 -29.89
C ASP A 594 2.22 9.70 -30.06
N ARG A 595 2.89 10.52 -30.88
CA ARG A 595 4.35 10.50 -31.02
C ARG A 595 5.07 10.67 -29.68
N LEU A 596 4.56 11.55 -28.81
CA LEU A 596 5.09 11.75 -27.45
C LEU A 596 4.86 10.55 -26.53
N THR A 597 3.93 9.63 -26.83
CA THR A 597 3.70 8.43 -25.98
C THR A 597 4.58 7.22 -26.36
N ARG A 598 5.14 7.19 -27.58
CA ARG A 598 5.90 6.04 -28.13
C ARG A 598 7.30 5.92 -27.52
N GLU A 599 7.86 4.70 -27.42
CA GLU A 599 9.18 4.46 -26.81
C GLU A 599 10.33 5.23 -27.49
N GLU A 600 10.35 5.25 -28.82
CA GLU A 600 11.28 6.04 -29.63
C GLU A 600 10.51 7.17 -30.33
N VAL A 601 11.02 8.40 -30.23
CA VAL A 601 10.50 9.57 -30.96
C VAL A 601 11.28 9.67 -32.27
N GLY A 602 11.06 8.70 -33.15
CA GLY A 602 11.52 8.67 -34.54
C GLY A 602 10.47 9.25 -35.44
#